data_AF-A0A170UKK2-F1
#
_entry.id   AF-A0A170UKK2-F1
#
_cell.length_a   1.000
_cell.length_b   1.000
_cell.length_c   1.000
_cell.angle_alpha   90.00
_cell.angle_beta   90.00
_cell.angle_gamma   90.00
#
_symmetry.space_group_name_H-M   'P 1'
#
loop_
_entity.id
_entity.type
_entity.pdbx_description
1 polymer ?
#
loop_
_entity_poly.entity_id
_entity_poly.type
_entity_poly.pdbx_seq_one_letter_code
_entity_poly.pdbx_strand_id
1 'polypeptide(L)' 'GSCGVQIWTHYDIMDNMLIQIVGEKRVVLFSPSDTQHMYLNGDKSEVLDIDNPDPKQFPDFLKAIQYECILKP' A
#
# COMPACT_ATOMS: atom_id res chain seq x y z
N GLY A 1 15.83 1.35 -6.34
CA GLY A 1 15.56 0.22 -5.44
C GLY A 1 15.93 -1.07 -6.15
N SER A 2 16.23 -2.12 -5.39
CA SER A 2 16.44 -3.45 -5.98
C SER A 2 15.12 -3.99 -6.55
N CYS A 3 15.19 -4.81 -7.61
CA CYS A 3 14.01 -5.43 -8.21
C CYS A 3 13.29 -6.31 -7.18
N GLY A 4 11.95 -6.26 -7.14
CA GLY A 4 11.12 -7.06 -6.23
C GLY A 4 11.06 -6.56 -4.79
N VAL A 5 11.69 -5.42 -4.45
CA VAL A 5 11.56 -4.84 -3.11
C VAL A 5 10.15 -4.27 -2.92
N GLN A 6 9.50 -4.71 -1.85
CA GLN A 6 8.23 -4.18 -1.37
C GLN A 6 8.47 -3.26 -0.17
N ILE A 7 7.77 -2.12 -0.14
CA ILE A 7 7.74 -1.22 1.01
C ILE A 7 6.39 -1.43 1.71
N TRP A 8 6.38 -1.33 3.04
CA TRP A 8 5.14 -1.41 3.82
C TRP A 8 4.18 -0.29 3.44
N THR A 9 2.88 -0.58 3.49
CA THR A 9 1.85 0.43 3.31
C THR A 9 1.92 1.46 4.43
N HIS A 10 1.96 2.72 4.06
CA HIS A 10 1.98 3.86 4.97
C HIS A 10 1.22 5.03 4.34
N TYR A 11 0.94 6.05 5.15
CA TYR A 11 0.43 7.31 4.66
C TYR A 11 1.34 8.45 5.10
N ASP A 12 1.37 9.51 4.31
CA ASP A 12 2.02 10.77 4.64
C ASP A 12 0.98 11.83 4.97
N ILE A 13 1.35 12.81 5.79
CA ILE A 13 0.48 13.96 6.12
C ILE A 13 0.41 14.94 4.95
N MET A 14 1.48 15.02 4.16
CA MET A 14 1.62 15.98 3.07
C MET A 14 1.23 15.36 1.73
N ASP A 15 0.79 16.20 0.79
CA ASP A 15 0.60 15.79 -0.59
C ASP A 15 1.95 15.41 -1.23
N ASN A 16 1.94 14.33 -2.02
CA ASN A 16 3.13 13.77 -2.65
C ASN A 16 2.97 13.67 -4.17
N MET A 17 4.05 13.97 -4.89
CA MET A 17 4.17 13.70 -6.32
C MET A 17 5.27 12.67 -6.56
N LEU A 18 4.87 11.42 -6.80
CA LEU A 18 5.80 10.33 -7.08
C LEU A 18 6.14 10.29 -8.58
N ILE A 19 7.39 10.62 -8.93
CA ILE A 19 7.88 10.62 -10.31
C ILE A 19 8.78 9.40 -10.52
N GLN A 20 8.42 8.55 -11.50
CA GLN A 20 9.20 7.38 -11.87
C GLN A 20 10.16 7.75 -13.02
N ILE A 21 11.46 7.80 -12.75
CA ILE A 21 12.47 8.24 -13.75
C ILE A 21 13.05 7.04 -14.52
N VAL A 22 13.30 5.90 -13.86
CA VAL A 22 13.95 4.72 -14.47
C VAL A 22 13.37 3.43 -13.92
N GLY A 23 13.01 2.49 -14.81
CA GLY A 23 12.40 1.21 -14.47
C GLY A 23 10.90 1.31 -14.23
N GLU A 24 10.28 0.20 -13.83
CA GLU A 24 8.83 0.13 -13.55
C GLU A 24 8.58 0.01 -12.04
N LYS A 25 7.50 0.64 -11.57
CA LYS A 25 7.07 0.56 -10.17
C LYS A 25 5.56 0.33 -10.10
N ARG A 26 5.15 -0.78 -9.48
CA ARG A 26 3.76 -1.03 -9.09
C ARG A 26 3.44 -0.25 -7.82
N VAL A 27 2.34 0.48 -7.82
CA VAL A 27 1.86 1.28 -6.69
C VAL A 27 0.42 0.88 -6.42
N VAL A 28 0.13 0.53 -5.16
CA VAL A 28 -1.22 0.25 -4.68
C VAL A 28 -1.57 1.29 -3.64
N LEU A 29 -2.73 1.93 -3.81
CA LEU A 29 -3.27 2.97 -2.96
C LEU A 29 -4.58 2.50 -2.33
N PHE A 30 -4.88 3.04 -1.16
CA PHE A 30 -6.12 2.80 -0.42
C PHE A 30 -6.77 4.13 -0.07
N SER A 31 -8.10 4.15 -0.02
CA SER A 31 -8.83 5.35 0.38
C SER A 31 -8.56 5.68 1.86
N PRO A 32 -8.44 6.97 2.24
CA PRO A 32 -8.42 7.35 3.65
C PRO A 32 -9.63 6.85 4.45
N SER A 33 -10.78 6.65 3.80
CA SER A 33 -11.98 6.09 4.41
C SER A 33 -11.82 4.61 4.82
N ASP A 34 -10.89 3.89 4.20
CA ASP A 34 -10.63 2.47 4.47
C ASP A 34 -9.58 2.27 5.58
N THR A 35 -9.03 3.33 6.16
CA THR A 35 -7.99 3.28 7.20
C THR A 35 -8.35 2.38 8.39
N GLN A 36 -9.62 2.31 8.76
CA GLN A 36 -10.14 1.41 9.80
C GLN A 36 -9.98 -0.09 9.49
N HIS A 37 -9.82 -0.45 8.21
CA HIS A 37 -9.62 -1.82 7.73
C HIS A 37 -8.13 -2.17 7.54
N MET A 38 -7.24 -1.18 7.68
CA MET A 38 -5.83 -1.28 7.31
C MET A 38 -4.90 -1.67 8.47
N TYR A 39 -5.42 -1.90 9.68
CA TYR A 39 -4.63 -2.29 10.86
C TYR A 39 -3.40 -1.37 11.05
N LEU A 40 -3.66 -0.07 11.16
CA LEU A 40 -2.61 0.94 11.27
C LEU A 40 -2.01 0.98 12.68
N ASN A 41 -0.69 1.05 12.75
CA ASN A 41 0.10 1.31 13.93
C ASN A 41 0.94 2.57 13.68
N GLY A 42 0.41 3.72 14.13
CA GLY A 42 0.93 5.01 13.73
C GLY A 42 0.64 5.29 12.26
N ASP A 43 1.68 5.56 11.47
CA ASP A 43 1.62 5.89 10.04
C ASP A 43 1.67 4.66 9.12
N LYS A 44 1.83 3.45 9.67
CA LYS A 44 2.12 2.22 8.91
C LYS A 44 1.06 1.15 9.14
N SER A 45 0.78 0.36 8.12
CA SER A 45 -0.06 -0.84 8.22
C SER A 45 0.77 -2.03 8.73
N GLU A 46 0.15 -2.85 9.58
CA GLU A 46 0.72 -4.13 10.02
C GLU A 46 0.59 -5.23 8.93
N VAL A 47 -0.20 -4.99 7.87
CA VAL A 47 -0.38 -5.93 6.75
C VAL A 47 0.82 -5.83 5.80
N LEU A 48 1.73 -6.80 5.91
CA LEU A 48 2.96 -6.82 5.11
C LEU A 48 2.76 -7.34 3.69
N ASP A 49 1.86 -8.31 3.49
CA ASP A 49 1.51 -8.89 2.19
C ASP A 49 0.09 -8.45 1.83
N ILE A 50 -0.01 -7.45 0.96
CA ILE A 50 -1.29 -6.88 0.50
C ILE A 50 -1.91 -7.69 -0.65
N ASP A 51 -1.12 -8.53 -1.31
CA ASP A 51 -1.57 -9.36 -2.44
C ASP A 51 -2.21 -10.65 -1.93
N ASN A 52 -1.72 -11.19 -0.82
CA ASN A 52 -2.27 -12.37 -0.16
C ASN A 52 -2.29 -12.20 1.38
N PRO A 53 -3.15 -11.32 1.92
CA PRO A 53 -3.25 -11.07 3.35
C PRO A 53 -3.77 -12.31 4.10
N ASP A 54 -3.26 -12.58 5.32
CA ASP A 54 -3.77 -13.67 6.16
C ASP A 54 -5.17 -13.31 6.70
N PRO A 55 -6.26 -13.96 6.24
CA PRO A 55 -7.62 -13.62 6.64
C PRO A 55 -7.92 -13.92 8.11
N LYS A 56 -7.09 -14.74 8.78
CA LYS A 56 -7.25 -15.02 10.21
C LYS A 56 -6.70 -13.87 11.07
N GLN A 57 -5.64 -13.22 10.60
CA GLN A 57 -5.01 -12.09 11.30
C GLN A 57 -5.65 -10.76 10.91
N PHE A 58 -5.99 -10.58 9.63
CA PHE A 58 -6.46 -9.32 9.07
C PHE A 58 -7.79 -9.45 8.31
N PRO A 59 -8.87 -9.94 8.96
CA PRO A 59 -10.15 -10.20 8.30
C PRO A 59 -10.79 -8.97 7.65
N ASP A 60 -10.60 -7.77 8.23
CA ASP A 60 -11.19 -6.54 7.71
C ASP A 60 -10.43 -5.97 6.52
N PHE A 61 -9.15 -6.33 6.33
CA PHE A 61 -8.33 -5.84 5.22
C PHE A 61 -8.91 -6.22 3.87
N LEU A 62 -9.61 -7.36 3.80
CA LEU A 62 -10.33 -7.82 2.61
C LEU A 62 -11.48 -6.90 2.19
N LYS A 63 -11.93 -5.99 3.07
CA LYS A 63 -12.97 -4.99 2.77
C LYS A 63 -12.39 -3.71 2.16
N ALA A 64 -11.08 -3.47 2.31
CA ALA A 64 -10.42 -2.28 1.79
C ALA A 64 -10.30 -2.36 0.26
N ILE A 65 -10.54 -1.24 -0.43
CA ILE A 65 -10.48 -1.19 -1.89
C ILE A 65 -9.06 -0.82 -2.33
N GLN A 66 -8.48 -1.67 -3.17
CA GLN A 66 -7.15 -1.45 -3.76
C GLN A 66 -7.27 -0.67 -5.07
N TYR A 67 -6.55 0.45 -5.16
CA TYR A 67 -6.35 1.20 -6.40
C TYR A 67 -4.94 0.99 -6.89
N GLU A 68 -4.78 0.25 -7.99
CA GLU A 68 -3.47 -0.15 -8.50
C GLU A 68 -3.08 0.60 -9.78
N CYS A 69 -1.81 1.00 -9.88
CA CYS A 69 -1.21 1.43 -11.13
C CYS A 69 0.24 0.97 -11.26
N ILE A 70 0.73 0.96 -12.51
CA ILE A 70 2.14 0.71 -12.82
C ILE A 70 2.72 1.98 -13.42
N LEU A 71 3.67 2.58 -12.72
CA LEU A 71 4.44 3.72 -13.21
C LEU A 71 5.58 3.24 -14.09
N LYS A 72 5.73 3.89 -15.25
CA LYS A 72 6.81 3.67 -16.22
C LYS A 72 7.56 4.99 -16.45
N PRO A 73 8.80 4.95 -16.98
CA PRO A 73 9.59 6.15 -17.30
C PRO A 73 8.92 7.09 -18.31
#